data_AF-A0A529WYK1-F1
#
_entry.id   AF-A0A529WYK1-F1
#
_cell.length_a   1.000
_cell.length_b   1.000
_cell.length_c   1.000
_cell.angle_alpha   90.00
_cell.angle_beta   90.00
_cell.angle_gamma   90.00
#
_symmetry.space_group_name_H-M   'P 1'
#
loop_
_entity.id
_entity.type
_entity.pdbx_description
1 polymer ?
#
loop_
_entity_poly.entity_id
_entity_poly.type
_entity_poly.pdbx_seq_one_letter_code
_entity_poly.pdbx_strand_id
1 'polypeptide(L)'
;MTKQPTPVIAPDGVRQYAVAQEAEVLAVTEALKLQDALPEVTALSLVGILAKLEVIVGADRDIGDPTDFPWPHLASVLRDLKAIAGELPPYEPDRSTTHADVTRHLKQATQLVEAVGTEEAAEHVRQTATSFAETSVFPKPAEKPAEFQNQAGAERSR
;
A
#
# COMPACT_ATOMS: atom_id res chain seq x y z
N MET A 1 -10.27 -80.43 -26.11
CA MET A 1 -11.35 -79.51 -25.69
C MET A 1 -10.72 -78.30 -25.03
N THR A 2 -10.43 -77.25 -25.79
CA THR A 2 -9.87 -75.99 -25.27
C THR A 2 -11.01 -75.16 -24.69
N LYS A 3 -11.06 -75.02 -23.36
CA LYS A 3 -11.98 -74.10 -22.69
C LYS A 3 -11.60 -72.67 -23.07
N GLN A 4 -12.48 -71.97 -23.79
CA GLN A 4 -12.34 -70.54 -23.96
C GLN A 4 -12.52 -69.84 -22.60
N PRO A 5 -11.77 -68.77 -22.32
CA PRO A 5 -11.97 -67.97 -21.12
C PRO A 5 -13.27 -67.17 -21.27
N THR A 6 -14.23 -67.43 -20.39
CA THR A 6 -15.44 -66.61 -20.25
C THR A 6 -15.05 -65.18 -19.90
N PRO A 7 -15.50 -64.15 -20.65
CA PRO A 7 -15.20 -62.77 -20.31
C PRO A 7 -15.82 -62.44 -18.95
N VAL A 8 -15.02 -61.88 -18.05
CA VAL A 8 -15.51 -61.33 -16.79
C VAL A 8 -16.32 -60.08 -17.14
N ILE A 9 -17.63 -60.29 -17.32
CA ILE A 9 -18.61 -59.24 -17.55
C ILE A 9 -18.75 -58.49 -16.22
N ALA A 10 -18.12 -57.30 -16.13
CA ALA A 10 -18.33 -56.40 -15.01
C ALA A 10 -19.84 -56.15 -14.84
N PRO A 11 -20.37 -56.12 -13.59
CA PRO A 11 -21.80 -55.92 -13.36
C PRO A 11 -22.24 -54.61 -14.02
N ASP A 12 -23.43 -54.58 -14.61
CA ASP A 12 -23.85 -53.48 -15.49
C ASP A 12 -23.79 -52.09 -14.83
N GLY A 13 -23.95 -52.02 -13.50
CA GLY A 13 -23.73 -50.79 -12.73
C GLY A 13 -22.30 -50.24 -12.79
N VAL A 14 -21.27 -51.10 -12.84
CA VAL A 14 -19.86 -50.66 -12.95
C VAL A 14 -19.58 -50.10 -14.35
N ARG A 15 -20.19 -50.68 -15.40
CA ARG A 15 -20.09 -50.14 -16.76
C ARG A 15 -20.85 -48.83 -16.91
N GLN A 16 -22.06 -48.73 -16.37
CA GLN A 16 -22.85 -47.49 -16.39
C GLN A 16 -22.15 -46.37 -15.63
N TYR A 17 -21.54 -46.69 -14.47
CA TYR A 17 -20.72 -45.75 -13.72
C TYR A 17 -19.52 -45.26 -14.53
N ALA A 18 -18.76 -46.15 -15.18
CA ALA A 18 -17.62 -45.77 -16.00
C ALA A 18 -18.02 -44.86 -17.17
N VAL A 19 -19.15 -45.14 -17.83
CA VAL A 19 -19.70 -44.29 -18.89
C VAL A 19 -20.12 -42.92 -18.36
N ALA A 20 -20.78 -42.87 -17.19
CA ALA A 20 -21.17 -41.61 -16.57
C ALA A 20 -19.94 -40.76 -16.18
N GLN A 21 -18.90 -41.40 -15.64
CA GLN A 21 -17.64 -40.75 -15.29
C GLN A 21 -16.94 -40.17 -16.53
N GLU A 22 -16.87 -40.93 -17.63
CA GLU A 22 -16.28 -40.45 -18.88
C GLU A 22 -17.09 -39.27 -19.47
N ALA A 23 -18.42 -39.35 -19.41
CA ALA A 23 -19.29 -38.26 -19.85
C ALA A 23 -19.10 -36.98 -19.01
N GLU A 24 -18.92 -37.11 -17.70
CA GLU A 24 -18.62 -35.98 -16.81
C GLU A 24 -17.29 -35.32 -17.17
N VAL A 25 -16.23 -36.10 -17.35
CA VAL A 25 -14.91 -35.59 -17.73
C VAL A 25 -14.97 -34.86 -19.07
N LEU A 26 -15.68 -35.41 -20.05
CA LEU A 26 -15.88 -34.76 -21.35
C LEU A 26 -16.65 -33.45 -21.21
N ALA A 27 -17.75 -33.43 -20.44
CA ALA A 27 -18.55 -32.23 -20.24
C ALA A 27 -17.75 -31.11 -19.56
N VAL A 28 -16.97 -31.43 -18.52
CA VAL A 28 -16.09 -30.49 -17.83
C VAL A 28 -15.01 -29.96 -18.77
N THR A 29 -14.41 -30.84 -19.56
CA THR A 29 -13.35 -30.47 -20.51
C THR A 29 -13.88 -29.52 -21.58
N GLU A 30 -15.05 -29.79 -22.15
CA GLU A 30 -15.67 -28.91 -23.15
C GLU A 30 -16.07 -27.57 -22.55
N ALA A 31 -16.59 -27.56 -21.32
CA ALA A 31 -16.88 -26.31 -20.61
C ALA A 31 -15.62 -25.46 -20.40
N LEU A 32 -14.49 -26.08 -20.04
CA LEU A 32 -13.21 -25.38 -19.89
C LEU A 32 -12.71 -24.80 -21.22
N LYS A 33 -12.79 -25.57 -22.31
CA LYS A 33 -12.44 -25.07 -23.65
C LYS A 33 -13.26 -23.87 -24.08
N LEU A 34 -14.56 -23.86 -23.75
CA LEU A 34 -15.42 -22.70 -24.03
C LEU A 34 -14.96 -21.48 -23.24
N GLN A 35 -14.61 -21.65 -21.96
CA GLN A 35 -14.07 -20.57 -21.12
C GLN A 35 -12.76 -20.03 -21.68
N ASP A 36 -11.85 -20.90 -22.13
CA ASP A 36 -10.58 -20.52 -22.75
C ASP A 36 -10.79 -19.74 -24.07
N ALA A 37 -11.86 -20.04 -24.80
CA ALA A 37 -12.19 -19.37 -26.07
C ALA A 37 -12.98 -18.06 -25.89
N LEU A 38 -13.56 -17.79 -24.71
CA LEU A 38 -14.36 -16.58 -24.46
C LEU A 38 -13.68 -15.25 -24.81
N PRO A 39 -12.36 -15.06 -24.59
CA PRO A 39 -11.68 -13.82 -24.97
C PRO A 39 -11.78 -13.48 -26.46
N GLU A 40 -11.90 -14.49 -27.32
CA GLU A 40 -11.97 -14.34 -28.78
C GLU A 40 -13.39 -14.02 -29.28
N VAL A 41 -14.41 -14.32 -28.48
CA VAL A 41 -15.81 -14.07 -28.83
C VAL A 41 -16.16 -12.61 -28.55
N THR A 42 -16.56 -11.82 -29.53
CA THR A 42 -16.96 -10.41 -29.30
C THR A 42 -18.34 -10.32 -28.65
N ALA A 43 -18.49 -9.57 -27.55
CA ALA A 43 -19.78 -9.25 -26.98
C ALA A 43 -20.42 -8.05 -27.69
N LEU A 44 -21.61 -8.25 -28.26
CA LEU A 44 -22.34 -7.22 -29.01
C LEU A 44 -23.31 -6.40 -28.16
N SER A 45 -23.37 -6.66 -26.85
CA SER A 45 -24.28 -6.00 -25.92
C SER A 45 -23.71 -5.94 -24.50
N LEU A 46 -24.23 -5.02 -23.68
CA LEU A 46 -23.90 -4.96 -22.25
C LEU A 46 -24.24 -6.27 -21.52
N VAL A 47 -25.31 -6.96 -21.91
CA VAL A 47 -25.67 -8.28 -21.36
C VAL A 47 -24.59 -9.31 -21.68
N GLY A 48 -24.04 -9.31 -22.90
CA GLY A 48 -22.93 -10.17 -23.27
C GLY A 48 -21.63 -9.85 -22.52
N ILE A 49 -21.37 -8.57 -22.26
CA ILE A 49 -20.25 -8.13 -21.43
C ILE A 49 -20.42 -8.61 -19.97
N LEU A 50 -21.63 -8.47 -19.41
CA LEU A 50 -21.93 -8.95 -18.07
C LEU A 50 -21.75 -10.47 -17.98
N ALA A 51 -22.22 -11.22 -18.98
CA ALA A 51 -22.03 -12.67 -19.04
C ALA A 51 -20.54 -13.06 -19.02
N LYS A 52 -19.67 -12.34 -19.75
CA LYS A 52 -18.22 -12.58 -19.68
C LYS A 52 -17.65 -12.30 -18.28
N LEU A 53 -18.09 -11.22 -17.65
CA LEU A 53 -17.66 -10.86 -16.29
C LEU A 53 -18.11 -11.90 -15.25
N GLU A 54 -19.35 -12.41 -15.37
CA GLU A 54 -19.86 -13.47 -14.51
C GLU A 54 -19.03 -14.75 -14.63
N VAL A 55 -18.60 -15.12 -15.84
CA VAL A 55 -17.69 -16.26 -16.04
C VAL A 55 -16.33 -16.02 -15.37
N ILE A 56 -15.74 -14.83 -15.53
CA ILE A 56 -14.47 -14.47 -14.88
C ILE A 56 -14.58 -14.58 -13.35
N VAL A 57 -15.62 -13.98 -12.76
CA VAL A 57 -15.85 -14.01 -11.30
C VAL A 57 -16.17 -15.42 -10.81
N GLY A 58 -16.87 -16.21 -11.62
CA GLY A 58 -17.15 -17.62 -11.34
C GLY A 58 -15.89 -18.48 -11.31
N ALA A 59 -14.96 -18.23 -12.22
CA ALA A 59 -13.68 -18.94 -12.33
C ALA A 59 -12.65 -18.52 -11.26
N ASP A 60 -12.66 -17.25 -10.83
CA ASP A 60 -11.72 -16.67 -9.86
C ASP A 60 -11.79 -17.33 -8.46
N ARG A 61 -12.89 -18.04 -8.14
CA ARG A 61 -13.07 -18.73 -6.84
C ARG A 61 -12.09 -19.88 -6.60
N ASP A 62 -11.42 -20.36 -7.65
CA ASP A 62 -10.48 -21.48 -7.60
C ASP A 62 -9.03 -21.08 -7.91
N ILE A 63 -8.74 -19.78 -8.06
CA ILE A 63 -7.38 -19.30 -8.39
C ILE A 63 -6.50 -19.34 -7.14
N GLY A 64 -5.58 -20.30 -7.11
CA GLY A 64 -4.58 -20.44 -6.03
C GLY A 64 -3.39 -19.49 -6.16
N ASP A 65 -3.04 -19.08 -7.39
CA ASP A 65 -1.93 -18.17 -7.67
C ASP A 65 -2.46 -16.84 -8.25
N PRO A 66 -2.28 -15.69 -7.56
CA PRO A 66 -2.72 -14.38 -8.05
C PRO A 66 -2.04 -13.95 -9.37
N THR A 67 -1.02 -14.65 -9.85
CA THR A 67 -0.44 -14.44 -11.18
C THR A 67 -1.22 -15.10 -12.31
N ASP A 68 -2.10 -16.08 -12.02
CA ASP A 68 -3.02 -16.71 -12.98
C ASP A 68 -4.27 -15.85 -13.27
N PHE A 69 -4.19 -14.55 -12.96
CA PHE A 69 -5.28 -13.63 -13.19
C PHE A 69 -5.70 -13.63 -14.68
N PRO A 70 -7.01 -13.62 -15.00
CA PRO A 70 -7.52 -13.83 -16.37
C PRO A 70 -7.39 -12.56 -17.23
N TRP A 71 -6.17 -12.09 -17.45
CA TRP A 71 -5.85 -10.90 -18.24
C TRP A 71 -6.42 -10.94 -19.67
N PRO A 72 -6.37 -12.07 -20.41
CA PRO A 72 -6.97 -12.14 -21.75
C PRO A 72 -8.48 -11.86 -21.72
N HIS A 73 -9.19 -12.42 -20.74
CA HIS A 73 -10.63 -12.22 -20.59
C HIS A 73 -10.97 -10.78 -20.24
N LEU A 74 -10.23 -10.17 -19.32
CA LEU A 74 -10.43 -8.76 -18.96
C LEU A 74 -10.14 -7.83 -20.15
N ALA A 75 -9.06 -8.07 -20.89
CA ALA A 75 -8.74 -7.30 -22.08
C ALA A 75 -9.84 -7.39 -23.15
N SER A 76 -10.45 -8.57 -23.31
CA SER A 76 -11.59 -8.78 -24.21
C SER A 76 -12.82 -7.99 -23.75
N VAL A 77 -13.17 -8.03 -22.46
CA VAL A 77 -14.25 -7.23 -21.89
C VAL A 77 -14.04 -5.73 -22.13
N LEU A 78 -12.83 -5.22 -21.89
CA LEU A 78 -12.52 -3.81 -22.11
C LEU A 78 -12.65 -3.41 -23.58
N ARG A 79 -12.26 -4.30 -24.51
CA ARG A 79 -12.41 -4.08 -25.95
C ARG A 79 -13.88 -3.96 -26.33
N ASP A 80 -14.71 -4.88 -25.85
CA ASP A 80 -16.16 -4.89 -26.13
C ASP A 80 -16.84 -3.66 -25.51
N LEU A 81 -16.47 -3.28 -24.30
CA LEU A 81 -17.01 -2.10 -23.65
C LEU A 81 -16.67 -0.83 -24.43
N LYS A 82 -15.44 -0.71 -24.92
CA LYS A 82 -15.05 0.41 -25.81
C LYS A 82 -15.82 0.41 -27.12
N ALA A 83 -16.14 -0.75 -27.67
CA ALA A 83 -16.94 -0.85 -28.90
C ALA A 83 -18.38 -0.35 -28.70
N ILE A 84 -18.95 -0.49 -27.49
CA ILE A 84 -20.32 -0.07 -27.17
C ILE A 84 -20.37 1.37 -26.63
N ALA A 85 -19.49 1.71 -25.70
CA ALA A 85 -19.51 2.98 -24.97
C ALA A 85 -18.60 4.05 -25.60
N GLY A 86 -17.78 3.69 -26.58
CA GLY A 86 -16.71 4.53 -27.12
C GLY A 86 -15.45 4.51 -26.25
N GLU A 87 -14.41 5.23 -26.69
CA GLU A 87 -13.22 5.40 -25.88
C GLU A 87 -13.45 6.44 -24.78
N LEU A 88 -12.87 6.16 -23.60
CA LEU A 88 -12.78 7.17 -22.55
C LEU A 88 -11.94 8.34 -23.08
N PRO A 89 -12.36 9.60 -22.84
CA PRO A 89 -11.49 10.74 -23.12
C PRO A 89 -10.18 10.57 -22.35
N PRO A 90 -9.05 11.10 -22.87
CA PRO A 90 -7.79 11.10 -22.13
C PRO A 90 -8.04 11.67 -20.74
N TYR A 91 -7.91 10.82 -19.73
CA TYR A 91 -7.90 11.27 -18.35
C TYR A 91 -6.56 11.97 -18.16
N GLU A 92 -6.57 13.30 -18.26
CA GLU A 92 -5.47 14.14 -17.81
C GLU A 92 -5.66 14.31 -16.30
N PRO A 93 -4.95 13.53 -15.45
CA PRO A 93 -4.95 13.84 -14.03
C PRO A 93 -4.50 15.29 -13.88
N ASP A 94 -5.20 16.07 -13.06
CA ASP A 94 -4.83 17.46 -12.79
C ASP A 94 -3.50 17.48 -12.02
N ARG A 95 -2.39 17.35 -12.77
CA ARG A 95 -1.03 17.37 -12.24
C ARG A 95 -0.74 18.69 -11.54
N SER A 96 -1.48 19.76 -11.86
CA SER A 96 -1.35 21.03 -11.17
C SER A 96 -1.80 20.90 -9.71
N THR A 97 -2.96 20.29 -9.46
CA THR A 97 -3.43 20.03 -8.08
C THR A 97 -2.49 19.12 -7.31
N THR A 98 -2.05 18.01 -7.92
CA THR A 98 -1.10 17.09 -7.28
C THR A 98 0.23 17.77 -6.97
N HIS A 99 0.76 18.57 -7.89
CA HIS A 99 2.01 19.29 -7.69
C HIS A 99 1.88 20.39 -6.63
N ALA A 100 0.74 21.08 -6.58
CA ALA A 100 0.43 22.06 -5.54
C ALA A 100 0.38 21.40 -4.16
N ASP A 101 -0.26 20.23 -4.05
CA ASP A 101 -0.31 19.45 -2.82
C ASP A 101 1.08 19.00 -2.38
N VAL A 102 1.88 18.45 -3.30
CA VAL A 102 3.29 18.07 -3.02
C VAL A 102 4.09 19.27 -2.53
N THR A 103 3.98 20.41 -3.21
CA THR A 103 4.70 21.64 -2.83
C THR A 103 4.29 22.10 -1.43
N ARG A 104 2.99 22.06 -1.11
CA ARG A 104 2.46 22.41 0.22
C ARG A 104 3.02 21.48 1.30
N HIS A 105 2.98 20.17 1.07
CA HIS A 105 3.48 19.19 2.03
C HIS A 105 4.99 19.27 2.22
N LEU A 106 5.76 19.53 1.15
CA LEU A 106 7.20 19.74 1.24
C LEU A 106 7.52 20.97 2.11
N LYS A 107 6.81 22.08 1.89
CA LYS A 107 6.96 23.31 2.69
C LYS A 107 6.64 23.06 4.17
N GLN A 108 5.55 22.34 4.46
CA GLN A 108 5.18 21.98 5.83
C GLN A 108 6.26 21.11 6.50
N ALA A 109 6.79 20.12 5.78
CA ALA A 109 7.86 19.26 6.28
C ALA A 109 9.14 20.06 6.59
N THR A 110 9.54 20.99 5.72
CA THR A 110 10.69 21.87 5.97
C THR A 110 10.50 22.71 7.23
N GLN A 111 9.31 23.31 7.42
CA GLN A 111 9.00 24.09 8.62
C GLN A 111 9.09 23.25 9.90
N LEU A 112 8.63 22.00 9.87
CA LEU A 112 8.71 21.10 11.02
C LEU A 112 10.15 20.72 11.35
N VAL A 113 10.97 20.42 10.34
CA VAL A 113 12.40 20.11 10.53
C VAL A 113 13.15 21.31 11.08
N GLU A 114 12.88 22.51 10.57
CA GLU A 114 13.46 23.75 11.10
C GLU A 114 13.05 23.99 12.55
N ALA A 115 11.77 23.83 12.88
CA ALA A 115 11.26 24.00 14.24
C ALA A 115 11.94 23.04 15.23
N VAL A 116 12.03 21.76 14.90
CA VAL A 116 12.71 20.75 15.75
C VAL A 116 14.18 21.11 15.95
N GLY A 117 14.90 21.52 14.90
CA GLY A 117 16.29 21.94 15.03
C GLY A 117 16.48 23.18 15.92
N THR A 118 15.54 24.12 15.89
CA THR A 118 15.57 25.29 16.79
C THR A 118 15.25 24.93 18.24
N GLU A 119 14.35 23.97 18.48
CA GLU A 119 14.03 23.47 19.81
C GLU A 119 15.22 22.70 20.42
N GLU A 120 15.86 21.82 19.65
CA GLU A 120 17.07 21.09 20.07
C GLU A 120 18.22 22.04 20.42
N ALA A 121 18.46 23.07 19.60
CA ALA A 121 19.47 24.10 19.88
C ALA A 121 19.17 24.89 21.15
N ALA A 122 17.90 25.24 21.38
CA ALA A 122 17.47 25.95 22.59
C ALA A 122 17.60 25.07 23.84
N GLU A 123 17.32 23.78 23.76
CA GLU A 123 17.52 22.84 24.86
C GLU A 123 19.00 22.65 25.20
N HIS A 124 19.88 22.51 24.21
CA HIS A 124 21.33 22.43 24.43
C HIS A 124 21.89 23.68 25.11
N VAL A 125 21.44 24.88 24.73
CA VAL A 125 21.85 26.14 25.40
C VAL A 125 21.37 26.18 26.86
N ARG A 126 20.14 25.71 27.14
CA ARG A 126 19.63 25.64 28.52
C ARG A 126 20.44 24.65 29.38
N GLN A 127 20.74 23.46 28.86
CA GLN A 127 21.51 22.43 29.55
C GLN A 127 22.95 22.89 29.87
N THR A 128 23.59 23.58 28.92
CA THR A 128 24.94 24.13 29.13
C THR A 128 24.92 25.26 30.15
N ALA A 129 23.94 26.16 30.10
CA ALA A 129 23.79 27.23 31.11
C ALA A 129 23.56 26.69 32.53
N THR A 130 22.76 25.63 32.68
CA THR A 130 22.56 24.96 33.99
C THR A 130 23.83 24.28 34.49
N SER A 131 24.60 23.61 33.60
CA SER A 131 25.88 23.00 33.98
C SER A 131 26.93 24.03 34.41
N PHE A 132 26.98 25.20 33.75
CA PHE A 132 27.86 26.31 34.15
C PHE A 132 27.48 26.94 35.50
N ALA A 133 26.18 27.04 35.80
CA ALA A 133 25.71 27.56 37.09
C ALA A 133 26.02 26.60 38.24
N GLU A 134 25.93 25.28 38.01
CA GLU A 134 26.23 24.26 39.03
C GLU A 134 27.73 24.13 39.34
N THR A 135 28.61 24.42 38.38
CA THR A 135 30.07 24.36 38.60
C THR A 135 30.66 25.65 39.20
N SER A 136 29.90 26.73 39.30
CA SER A 136 30.37 28.02 39.85
C SER A 136 30.16 28.08 41.38
N VAL A 137 30.94 27.29 42.11
CA VAL A 137 31.16 27.54 43.54
C VAL A 137 32.13 28.72 43.65
N PHE A 138 31.57 29.94 43.74
CA PHE A 138 32.35 31.13 44.05
C PHE A 138 33.12 30.91 45.37
N PRO A 139 34.45 31.04 45.41
CA PRO A 139 35.17 30.99 46.68
C PRO A 139 34.75 32.18 47.53
N LYS A 140 34.31 31.88 48.77
CA LYS A 140 33.94 32.86 49.79
C LYS A 140 35.06 33.89 49.95
N PRO A 141 34.81 35.21 49.80
CA PRO A 141 35.86 36.20 49.95
C PRO A 141 36.37 36.18 51.40
N ALA A 142 37.69 36.11 51.54
CA ALA A 142 38.36 36.08 52.83
C ALA A 142 38.13 37.39 53.59
N GLU A 143 37.51 37.30 54.77
CA GLU A 143 37.44 38.39 55.74
C GLU A 143 38.85 38.76 56.20
N LYS A 144 39.24 40.03 56.01
CA LYS A 144 40.43 40.62 56.64
C LYS A 144 39.99 41.68 57.65
N PRO A 145 40.53 41.68 58.89
CA PRO A 145 40.04 42.52 59.97
C PRO A 145 40.75 43.88 60.06
N ALA A 146 40.10 44.76 60.80
CA ALA A 146 40.59 45.93 61.56
C ALA A 146 40.85 47.26 60.81
N GLU A 147 39.95 48.20 61.10
CA GLU A 147 40.22 49.51 61.72
C GLU A 147 41.29 50.42 61.11
N PHE A 148 40.85 51.55 60.55
CA PHE A 148 41.55 52.82 60.72
C PHE A 148 40.53 53.96 60.83
N GLN A 149 40.33 54.43 62.07
CA GLN A 149 39.84 55.77 62.34
C GLN A 149 40.90 56.78 61.92
N ASN A 150 40.49 57.87 61.25
CA ASN A 150 41.10 59.17 61.49
C ASN A 150 40.16 60.30 61.08
N GLN A 151 39.83 61.12 62.08
CA GLN A 151 39.25 62.45 61.95
C GLN A 151 40.34 63.42 61.49
N ALA A 152 40.04 64.33 60.55
CA ALA A 152 40.60 65.69 60.54
C ALA A 152 40.01 66.52 59.39
N GLY A 153 39.73 67.79 59.69
CA GLY A 153 39.94 68.86 58.72
C GLY A 153 38.70 69.53 58.16
N ALA A 154 38.26 70.57 58.84
CA ALA A 154 37.39 71.60 58.30
C ALA A 154 38.02 72.32 57.09
N GLU A 155 37.22 72.69 56.09
CA GLU A 155 37.28 74.05 55.51
C GLU A 155 36.07 74.38 54.63
N ARG A 156 35.80 75.69 54.59
CA ARG A 156 34.62 76.39 54.09
C ARG A 156 34.55 76.40 52.55
N SER A 157 33.33 76.40 52.01
CA SER A 157 32.78 77.51 51.18
C SER A 157 31.63 77.03 50.29
N ARG A 158 30.42 77.50 50.55
CA ARG A 158 29.60 78.31 49.63
C ARG A 158 28.31 78.74 50.33
#